data_AF-A0A667GBW4-F1
#
_entry.id   AF-A0A667GBW4-F1
#
_cell.length_a   1.000
_cell.length_b   1.000
_cell.length_c   1.000
_cell.angle_alpha   90.00
_cell.angle_beta   90.00
_cell.angle_gamma   90.00
#
_symmetry.space_group_name_H-M   'P 1'
#
loop_
_entity.id
_entity.type
_entity.pdbx_description
1 polymer ?
#
loop_
_entity_poly.entity_id
_entity_poly.type
_entity_poly.pdbx_seq_one_letter_code
_entity_poly.pdbx_strand_id
1 'polypeptide(L)'
;MTLYLGWIFLWLVTGERTKGLNISDCITKKLLWEYSSGSEKFVLFCDLTESQKSHFHHRSQLSPTQAPENLPCSGSKDLSDVQWYFQPQNGNPLGEITNNYHHIIQDKSILHFSTTGMHNAGSYICRPRIWSPQGEACCVKTILEVKPKTNVSCVPNNFVSHEQQLLIGSTAYINCPSFSCQSDAQSSEVTWYKNGKLLSEERSNSILVDEVYDHDQGIYVCDYTDSDNTSSWTVRAVVQVTTIGKPLTLNCTARFGYQRDFKPVIKWYIKDSDQEWEVPTPEQKRVKYTKKDDVIERVVHLKEVTQRDLHRKFVCFAQNSVGNTTQAIQLREKKGVVFIYILLGTVMSLAGVLTTGALLYMYWIEIVLLYRTYQNKDETLGDKKVFDAFISYAKWSSFESEATSSLREEYLALNLFPEVLENKYGYNLCLLERDVAPGGAYAEDIVNIIKKSRRGIFILSPNYVNGPSVFELQAAVNLALDDQTLKLILIKFCSFQEPESLPHLVKKALRVLPTVTWRGLKSVPPNSRFWTQMRYHMPVKNSKGFRWNHLRIMPDFFSLEMTP
;
A
#
# COMPACT_ATOMS: atom_id res chain seq x y z
N MET A 1 55.25 -25.76 -45.66
CA MET A 1 54.36 -24.90 -44.86
C MET A 1 53.18 -25.75 -44.39
N THR A 2 53.51 -26.73 -43.58
CA THR A 2 52.75 -27.97 -43.32
C THR A 2 52.96 -28.35 -41.86
N LEU A 3 52.73 -27.40 -40.95
CA LEU A 3 52.92 -27.58 -39.50
C LEU A 3 51.97 -26.74 -38.63
N TYR A 4 50.91 -26.13 -39.21
CA TYR A 4 50.00 -25.26 -38.45
C TYR A 4 48.53 -25.74 -38.40
N LEU A 5 48.20 -26.87 -39.04
CA LEU A 5 46.84 -27.43 -39.06
C LEU A 5 46.66 -28.65 -38.12
N GLY A 6 47.75 -29.18 -37.56
CA GLY A 6 47.72 -30.36 -36.67
C GLY A 6 47.42 -30.06 -35.20
N TRP A 7 47.36 -28.79 -34.79
CA TRP A 7 47.12 -28.40 -33.39
C TRP A 7 45.69 -27.92 -33.13
N ILE A 8 44.92 -27.61 -34.17
CA ILE A 8 43.50 -27.21 -34.03
C ILE A 8 42.60 -28.46 -33.94
N PHE A 9 42.99 -29.58 -34.55
CA PHE A 9 42.24 -30.84 -34.46
C PHE A 9 42.50 -31.64 -33.17
N LEU A 10 43.54 -31.31 -32.40
CA LEU A 10 43.82 -31.93 -31.10
C LEU A 10 43.13 -31.24 -29.91
N TRP A 11 42.53 -30.06 -30.13
CA TRP A 11 41.68 -29.38 -29.14
C TRP A 11 40.18 -29.73 -29.27
N LEU A 12 39.77 -30.42 -30.34
CA LEU A 12 38.39 -30.90 -30.52
C LEU A 12 38.18 -32.36 -30.13
N VAL A 13 39.25 -33.09 -29.75
CA VAL A 13 39.20 -34.51 -29.33
C VAL A 13 39.62 -34.71 -27.86
N THR A 14 39.84 -33.64 -27.10
CA THR A 14 39.79 -33.72 -25.64
C THR A 14 38.33 -33.64 -25.23
N GLY A 15 37.71 -34.82 -25.10
CA GLY A 15 36.42 -34.98 -24.48
C GLY A 15 36.34 -34.12 -23.22
N GLU A 16 35.37 -33.22 -23.21
CA GLU A 16 34.94 -32.52 -22.03
C GLU A 16 34.45 -33.59 -21.05
N ARG A 17 35.39 -34.03 -20.21
CA ARG A 17 35.14 -34.93 -19.10
C ARG A 17 34.09 -34.22 -18.27
N THR A 18 32.86 -34.71 -18.32
CA THR A 18 31.76 -34.26 -17.47
C THR A 18 32.31 -34.20 -16.04
N LYS A 19 32.57 -32.99 -15.54
CA LYS A 19 32.87 -32.80 -14.12
C LYS A 19 31.68 -33.40 -13.41
N GLY A 20 31.91 -34.50 -12.69
CA GLY A 20 30.87 -35.17 -11.92
C GLY A 20 30.15 -34.13 -11.09
N LEU A 21 28.82 -34.13 -11.17
CA LEU A 21 27.99 -33.22 -10.39
C LEU A 21 28.37 -33.38 -8.91
N ASN A 22 28.90 -32.34 -8.27
CA ASN A 22 29.25 -32.41 -6.86
C ASN A 22 27.97 -32.21 -6.04
N ILE A 23 27.31 -33.31 -5.70
CA ILE A 23 25.98 -33.34 -5.06
C ILE A 23 26.07 -33.03 -3.55
N SER A 24 27.29 -32.99 -2.99
CA SER A 24 27.53 -32.77 -1.55
C SER A 24 27.00 -31.43 -1.03
N ASP A 25 26.90 -30.43 -1.90
CA ASP A 25 26.64 -29.05 -1.51
C ASP A 25 25.16 -28.65 -1.70
N CYS A 26 24.30 -29.59 -2.13
CA CYS A 26 22.87 -29.36 -2.30
C CYS A 26 22.10 -29.39 -0.97
N ILE A 27 21.12 -28.50 -0.80
CA ILE A 27 20.22 -28.51 0.36
C ILE A 27 19.38 -29.77 0.32
N THR A 28 19.45 -30.59 1.38
CA THR A 28 18.76 -31.88 1.43
C THR A 28 17.45 -31.80 2.20
N LYS A 29 16.34 -32.15 1.54
CA LYS A 29 15.01 -32.32 2.14
C LYS A 29 14.64 -33.81 2.18
N LYS A 30 13.94 -34.25 3.22
CA LYS A 30 13.40 -35.61 3.35
C LYS A 30 11.88 -35.56 3.27
N LEU A 31 11.30 -36.23 2.27
CA LEU A 31 9.86 -36.32 2.06
C LEU A 31 9.39 -37.76 2.16
N LEU A 32 8.25 -37.94 2.80
CA LEU A 32 7.53 -39.20 2.86
C LEU A 32 6.25 -39.09 2.04
N TRP A 33 6.09 -39.98 1.06
CA TRP A 33 4.86 -40.19 0.32
C TRP A 33 4.21 -41.49 0.78
N GLU A 34 3.14 -41.36 1.56
CA GLU A 34 2.25 -42.47 1.87
C GLU A 34 1.21 -42.60 0.77
N TYR A 35 1.14 -43.75 0.12
CA TYR A 35 0.17 -44.00 -0.94
C TYR A 35 -0.87 -45.04 -0.52
N SER A 36 -2.15 -44.78 -0.76
CA SER A 36 -3.16 -45.84 -0.76
C SER A 36 -3.22 -46.50 -2.13
N SER A 37 -3.75 -47.73 -2.23
CA SER A 37 -3.86 -48.49 -3.50
C SER A 37 -4.71 -47.82 -4.60
N GLY A 38 -5.18 -46.58 -4.38
CA GLY A 38 -5.89 -45.75 -5.35
C GLY A 38 -4.96 -44.88 -6.20
N SER A 39 -5.50 -44.33 -7.29
CA SER A 39 -4.83 -43.45 -8.25
C SER A 39 -4.49 -42.07 -7.66
N GLU A 40 -3.66 -42.05 -6.62
CA GLU A 40 -3.17 -40.82 -5.99
C GLU A 40 -2.11 -40.15 -6.87
N LYS A 41 -2.31 -38.87 -7.16
CA LYS A 41 -1.32 -38.05 -7.86
C LYS A 41 -0.37 -37.46 -6.83
N PHE A 42 0.92 -37.47 -7.13
CA PHE A 42 1.94 -36.84 -6.30
C PHE A 42 2.75 -35.84 -7.10
N VAL A 43 3.24 -34.79 -6.44
CA VAL A 43 4.03 -33.75 -7.08
C VAL A 43 5.25 -33.37 -6.24
N LEU A 44 6.39 -33.21 -6.92
CA LEU A 44 7.58 -32.58 -6.38
C LEU A 44 7.80 -31.25 -7.09
N PHE A 45 8.08 -30.19 -6.33
CA PHE A 45 8.46 -28.90 -6.90
C PHE A 45 9.82 -28.46 -6.36
N CYS A 46 10.55 -27.72 -7.18
CA CYS A 46 11.88 -27.24 -6.84
C CYS A 46 11.81 -25.95 -6.01
N ASP A 47 12.01 -26.06 -4.70
CA ASP A 47 11.99 -24.93 -3.77
C ASP A 47 13.37 -24.30 -3.58
N LEU A 48 13.81 -23.54 -4.59
CA LEU A 48 15.10 -22.82 -4.56
C LEU A 48 15.08 -21.62 -3.59
N THR A 49 13.90 -21.16 -3.17
CA THR A 49 13.71 -19.97 -2.33
C THR A 49 14.12 -20.17 -0.87
N GLU A 50 13.93 -21.36 -0.30
CA GLU A 50 14.40 -21.67 1.07
C GLU A 50 15.92 -21.71 1.22
N SER A 51 16.67 -21.88 0.13
CA SER A 51 18.14 -21.81 0.14
C SER A 51 18.68 -20.45 0.58
N GLN A 52 17.88 -19.40 0.39
CA GLN A 52 18.28 -18.04 0.70
C GLN A 52 18.32 -17.75 2.19
N LYS A 53 17.58 -18.48 3.06
CA LYS A 53 17.50 -18.18 4.50
C LYS A 53 18.50 -18.98 5.35
N SER A 54 18.81 -20.22 4.98
CA SER A 54 19.71 -21.09 5.76
C SER A 54 21.16 -20.60 5.80
N HIS A 55 21.63 -19.99 4.71
CA HIS A 55 23.00 -19.43 4.65
C HIS A 55 23.20 -18.19 5.54
N PHE A 56 22.15 -17.49 5.98
CA PHE A 56 22.29 -16.32 6.86
C PHE A 56 22.59 -16.70 8.31
N HIS A 57 22.18 -17.88 8.78
CA HIS A 57 22.36 -18.26 10.18
C HIS A 57 23.78 -18.74 10.53
N HIS A 58 24.60 -19.09 9.53
CA HIS A 58 25.95 -19.63 9.79
C HIS A 58 27.08 -18.60 9.70
N ARG A 59 26.80 -17.36 9.26
CA ARG A 59 27.81 -16.32 8.99
C ARG A 59 27.80 -15.15 9.97
N SER A 60 27.50 -15.39 11.25
CA SER A 60 27.50 -14.34 12.28
C SER A 60 28.69 -14.44 13.23
N GLN A 61 29.92 -14.52 12.72
CA GLN A 61 31.14 -14.13 13.44
C GLN A 61 32.25 -13.80 12.44
N LEU A 62 32.37 -12.53 12.02
CA LEU A 62 33.63 -11.86 11.61
C LEU A 62 33.32 -10.38 11.27
N SER A 63 34.30 -9.51 11.58
CA SER A 63 34.19 -8.05 11.74
C SER A 63 33.91 -7.25 10.45
N PRO A 64 33.40 -6.00 10.55
CA PRO A 64 32.82 -5.27 9.43
C PRO A 64 33.85 -4.41 8.71
N THR A 65 34.37 -4.86 7.57
CA THR A 65 34.93 -3.95 6.55
C THR A 65 34.91 -4.59 5.16
N GLN A 66 33.84 -4.36 4.39
CA GLN A 66 33.81 -4.14 2.93
C GLN A 66 32.36 -4.28 2.41
N ALA A 67 32.00 -3.36 1.50
CA ALA A 67 30.97 -3.33 0.45
C ALA A 67 29.85 -4.41 0.38
N PRO A 68 28.64 -4.08 -0.14
CA PRO A 68 27.44 -4.91 0.02
C PRO A 68 27.62 -6.28 -0.66
N GLU A 69 27.71 -7.34 0.16
CA GLU A 69 27.82 -8.72 -0.31
C GLU A 69 26.51 -9.18 -0.95
N ASN A 70 26.61 -9.61 -2.20
CA ASN A 70 25.51 -10.04 -3.06
C ASN A 70 24.92 -11.39 -2.61
N LEU A 71 23.58 -11.48 -2.60
CA LEU A 71 22.79 -12.68 -2.30
C LEU A 71 23.10 -13.85 -3.29
N PRO A 72 23.12 -15.12 -2.82
CA PRO A 72 23.56 -16.28 -3.61
C PRO A 72 22.61 -16.69 -4.76
N CYS A 73 21.45 -16.06 -4.91
CA CYS A 73 20.50 -16.30 -6.02
C CYS A 73 19.83 -15.02 -6.54
N SER A 74 20.42 -13.84 -6.33
CA SER A 74 19.81 -12.57 -6.75
C SER A 74 20.20 -12.24 -8.18
N GLY A 75 19.42 -12.71 -9.16
CA GLY A 75 19.68 -12.38 -10.56
C GLY A 75 18.61 -12.77 -11.57
N SER A 76 17.91 -13.90 -11.39
CA SER A 76 16.91 -14.33 -12.37
C SER A 76 15.49 -14.06 -11.87
N LYS A 77 14.76 -13.21 -12.59
CA LYS A 77 13.31 -13.03 -12.42
C LYS A 77 12.50 -14.23 -12.94
N ASP A 78 13.15 -15.21 -13.57
CA ASP A 78 12.51 -16.40 -14.09
C ASP A 78 13.21 -17.66 -13.52
N LEU A 79 12.69 -18.14 -12.39
CA LEU A 79 13.11 -19.38 -11.71
C LEU A 79 12.32 -20.60 -12.19
N SER A 80 11.54 -20.46 -13.26
CA SER A 80 10.61 -21.47 -13.77
C SER A 80 11.30 -22.59 -14.58
N ASP A 81 12.55 -22.37 -15.02
CA ASP A 81 13.31 -23.29 -15.86
C ASP A 81 14.39 -24.03 -15.06
N VAL A 82 14.05 -25.22 -14.57
CA VAL A 82 14.91 -26.08 -13.76
C VAL A 82 15.17 -27.43 -14.44
N GLN A 83 16.34 -27.98 -14.16
CA GLN A 83 16.76 -29.29 -14.61
C GLN A 83 16.68 -30.29 -13.46
N TRP A 84 16.06 -31.45 -13.70
CA TRP A 84 15.90 -32.51 -12.70
C TRP A 84 16.80 -33.72 -12.98
N TYR A 85 17.29 -34.31 -11.90
CA TYR A 85 18.04 -35.56 -11.87
C TYR A 85 17.41 -36.53 -10.89
N PHE A 86 17.46 -37.82 -11.21
CA PHE A 86 16.94 -38.89 -10.36
C PHE A 86 18.03 -39.93 -10.08
N GLN A 87 18.15 -40.30 -8.81
CA GLN A 87 18.99 -41.38 -8.34
C GLN A 87 18.11 -42.41 -7.60
N PRO A 88 17.91 -43.60 -8.16
CA PRO A 88 17.14 -44.68 -7.52
C PRO A 88 17.80 -45.17 -6.23
N GLN A 89 17.01 -45.69 -5.29
CA GLN A 89 17.52 -46.26 -4.03
C GLN A 89 18.44 -47.47 -4.23
N ASN A 90 18.33 -48.18 -5.36
CA ASN A 90 19.12 -49.35 -5.71
C ASN A 90 20.60 -49.05 -6.07
N GLY A 91 21.05 -47.80 -5.94
CA GLY A 91 22.45 -47.42 -6.16
C GLY A 91 22.84 -47.21 -7.63
N ASN A 92 21.87 -47.18 -8.56
CA ASN A 92 22.09 -46.82 -9.96
C ASN A 92 22.67 -45.38 -10.09
N PRO A 93 23.44 -45.10 -11.15
CA PRO A 93 24.05 -43.79 -11.35
C PRO A 93 22.98 -42.69 -11.50
N LEU A 94 23.32 -41.47 -11.09
CA LEU A 94 22.47 -40.30 -11.25
C LEU A 94 22.16 -40.08 -12.73
N GLY A 95 20.87 -40.14 -13.08
CA GLY A 95 20.38 -39.90 -14.44
C GLY A 95 19.65 -38.58 -14.54
N GLU A 96 19.74 -37.90 -15.68
CA GLU A 96 18.84 -36.79 -16.00
C GLU A 96 17.43 -37.32 -16.28
N ILE A 97 16.41 -36.67 -15.71
CA ILE A 97 15.01 -37.02 -15.99
C ILE A 97 14.68 -36.50 -17.39
N THR A 98 14.79 -37.39 -18.38
CA THR A 98 14.41 -37.17 -19.78
C THR A 98 13.19 -38.04 -20.13
N ASN A 99 12.70 -37.99 -21.37
CA ASN A 99 11.52 -38.73 -21.87
C ASN A 99 11.51 -40.27 -21.63
N ASN A 100 12.59 -40.85 -21.11
CA ASN A 100 12.69 -42.28 -20.78
C ASN A 100 11.92 -42.67 -19.50
N TYR A 101 11.50 -41.72 -18.67
CA TYR A 101 10.68 -41.99 -17.46
C TYR A 101 9.20 -41.70 -17.73
N HIS A 102 8.49 -42.55 -18.48
CA HIS A 102 7.09 -42.33 -18.87
C HIS A 102 6.10 -42.11 -17.71
N HIS A 103 6.46 -42.49 -16.48
CA HIS A 103 5.64 -42.32 -15.27
C HIS A 103 5.87 -40.98 -14.54
N ILE A 104 6.91 -40.22 -14.91
CA ILE A 104 7.26 -38.93 -14.33
C ILE A 104 7.18 -37.88 -15.44
N ILE A 105 6.24 -36.94 -15.32
CA ILE A 105 6.05 -35.86 -16.27
C ILE A 105 6.61 -34.59 -15.65
N GLN A 106 7.61 -33.98 -16.29
CA GLN A 106 8.09 -32.67 -15.90
C GLN A 106 7.24 -31.57 -16.56
N ASP A 107 6.61 -30.73 -15.75
CA ASP A 107 5.98 -29.48 -16.17
C ASP A 107 6.68 -28.31 -15.48
N LYS A 108 7.49 -27.55 -16.24
CA LYS A 108 8.33 -26.45 -15.73
C LYS A 108 9.22 -26.91 -14.56
N SER A 109 8.92 -26.43 -13.35
CA SER A 109 9.63 -26.75 -12.11
C SER A 109 9.00 -27.83 -11.24
N ILE A 110 7.94 -28.47 -11.75
CA ILE A 110 7.16 -29.48 -11.04
C ILE A 110 7.31 -30.85 -11.74
N LEU A 111 7.57 -31.88 -10.96
CA LEU A 111 7.51 -33.27 -11.39
C LEU A 111 6.17 -33.87 -10.95
N HIS A 112 5.41 -34.37 -11.91
CA HIS A 112 4.14 -35.06 -11.71
C HIS A 112 4.33 -36.57 -11.83
N PHE A 113 3.86 -37.29 -10.82
CA PHE A 113 3.94 -38.75 -10.78
C PHE A 113 2.60 -39.34 -11.21
N SER A 114 2.61 -40.11 -12.30
CA SER A 114 1.40 -40.67 -12.93
C SER A 114 1.03 -42.07 -12.41
N THR A 115 2.00 -42.80 -11.85
CA THR A 115 1.80 -44.14 -11.28
C THR A 115 2.42 -44.22 -9.89
N THR A 116 1.64 -44.72 -8.92
CA THR A 116 2.11 -45.03 -7.57
C THR A 116 2.94 -46.31 -7.57
N GLY A 117 4.10 -46.29 -6.91
CA GLY A 117 4.92 -47.49 -6.77
C GLY A 117 6.24 -47.24 -6.08
N MET A 118 6.74 -48.26 -5.37
CA MET A 118 8.01 -48.21 -4.63
C MET A 118 9.21 -47.86 -5.52
N HIS A 119 9.10 -48.02 -6.84
CA HIS A 119 10.15 -47.66 -7.81
C HIS A 119 10.40 -46.15 -7.92
N ASN A 120 9.47 -45.31 -7.45
CA ASN A 120 9.65 -43.86 -7.40
C ASN A 120 10.51 -43.41 -6.20
N ALA A 121 10.84 -44.31 -5.26
CA ALA A 121 11.68 -43.98 -4.12
C ALA A 121 13.14 -43.73 -4.55
N GLY A 122 13.74 -42.66 -4.03
CA GLY A 122 15.10 -42.25 -4.39
C GLY A 122 15.41 -40.79 -4.10
N SER A 123 16.55 -40.32 -4.59
CA SER A 123 16.97 -38.92 -4.49
C SER A 123 16.69 -38.15 -5.78
N TYR A 124 15.89 -37.10 -5.69
CA TYR A 124 15.57 -36.18 -6.77
C TYR A 124 16.35 -34.88 -6.57
N ILE A 125 17.11 -34.44 -7.56
CA ILE A 125 17.94 -33.23 -7.45
C ILE A 125 17.47 -32.24 -8.51
N CYS A 126 17.14 -31.02 -8.10
CA CYS A 126 16.80 -29.93 -9.01
C CYS A 126 17.84 -28.82 -8.98
N ARG A 127 18.12 -28.24 -10.15
CA ARG A 127 19.04 -27.12 -10.34
C ARG A 127 18.49 -26.13 -11.37
N PRO A 128 18.75 -24.82 -11.27
CA PRO A 128 18.41 -23.87 -12.33
C PRO A 128 19.21 -24.17 -13.60
N ARG A 129 18.62 -23.97 -14.78
CA ARG A 129 19.33 -24.17 -16.06
C ARG A 129 20.39 -23.10 -16.34
N ILE A 130 20.23 -21.91 -15.77
CA ILE A 130 21.16 -20.79 -15.96
C ILE A 130 22.32 -20.91 -14.95
N TRP A 131 23.55 -20.86 -15.46
CA TRP A 131 24.77 -20.99 -14.67
C TRP A 131 24.96 -19.80 -13.74
N SER A 132 25.18 -20.04 -12.44
CA SER A 132 25.57 -18.98 -11.50
C SER A 132 27.01 -18.54 -11.82
N PRO A 133 27.27 -17.23 -12.05
CA PRO A 133 28.61 -16.73 -12.36
C PRO A 133 29.64 -16.96 -11.24
N GLN A 134 29.20 -17.35 -10.03
CA GLN A 134 30.03 -17.51 -8.84
C GLN A 134 30.46 -18.95 -8.55
N GLY A 135 30.04 -19.95 -9.35
CA GLY A 135 30.57 -21.32 -9.25
C GLY A 135 30.08 -22.16 -8.06
N GLU A 136 29.22 -21.63 -7.18
CA GLU A 136 28.51 -22.41 -6.17
C GLU A 136 27.23 -23.03 -6.76
N ALA A 137 27.03 -24.33 -6.53
CA ALA A 137 25.92 -25.10 -7.08
C ALA A 137 24.63 -24.79 -6.32
N CYS A 138 23.79 -23.91 -6.86
CA CYS A 138 22.42 -23.75 -6.38
C CYS A 138 21.59 -25.00 -6.73
N CYS A 139 21.43 -25.92 -5.78
CA CYS A 139 20.65 -27.14 -5.99
C CYS A 139 19.91 -27.59 -4.73
N VAL A 140 18.77 -28.25 -4.92
CA VAL A 140 17.99 -28.88 -3.86
C VAL A 140 17.91 -30.38 -4.14
N LYS A 141 18.24 -31.17 -3.13
CA LYS A 141 18.16 -32.63 -3.14
C LYS A 141 16.98 -33.07 -2.27
N THR A 142 15.99 -33.70 -2.87
CA THR A 142 14.83 -34.26 -2.20
C THR A 142 14.96 -35.77 -2.13
N ILE A 143 15.07 -36.32 -0.92
CA ILE A 143 15.03 -37.76 -0.66
C ILE A 143 13.56 -38.13 -0.50
N LEU A 144 13.00 -38.85 -1.46
CA LEU A 144 11.62 -39.32 -1.46
C LEU A 144 11.57 -40.78 -1.01
N GLU A 145 10.91 -41.03 0.11
CA GLU A 145 10.48 -42.37 0.53
C GLU A 145 9.02 -42.60 0.15
N VAL A 146 8.71 -43.79 -0.34
CA VAL A 146 7.35 -44.18 -0.72
C VAL A 146 6.94 -45.36 0.16
N LYS A 147 5.83 -45.23 0.90
CA LYS A 147 5.32 -46.29 1.80
C LYS A 147 3.84 -46.58 1.50
N PRO A 148 3.42 -47.85 1.47
CA PRO A 148 2.00 -48.18 1.38
C PRO A 148 1.28 -47.79 2.67
N LYS A 149 0.11 -47.17 2.55
CA LYS A 149 -0.76 -46.85 3.68
C LYS A 149 -1.43 -48.14 4.19
N THR A 150 -0.84 -48.79 5.20
CA THR A 150 -1.42 -49.99 5.82
C THR A 150 -2.70 -49.63 6.58
N ASN A 151 -3.76 -50.41 6.38
CA ASN A 151 -5.11 -50.28 6.96
C ASN A 151 -5.27 -49.15 8.00
N VAL A 152 -5.84 -48.06 7.52
CA VAL A 152 -6.25 -46.85 8.24
C VAL A 152 -6.90 -47.20 9.59
N SER A 153 -6.27 -46.81 10.70
CA SER A 153 -6.85 -46.84 12.05
C SER A 153 -7.89 -45.72 12.29
N CYS A 154 -8.19 -44.92 11.26
CA CYS A 154 -9.15 -43.85 11.32
C CYS A 154 -10.57 -44.40 11.14
N VAL A 155 -11.52 -43.87 11.92
CA VAL A 155 -12.94 -44.17 11.79
C VAL A 155 -13.37 -43.85 10.33
N PRO A 156 -14.15 -44.73 9.66
CA PRO A 156 -14.48 -44.60 8.22
C PRO A 156 -15.10 -43.26 7.77
N ASN A 157 -15.60 -42.44 8.69
CA ASN A 157 -16.37 -41.23 8.39
C ASN A 157 -15.55 -39.96 8.15
N ASN A 158 -14.22 -39.95 8.35
CA ASN A 158 -13.39 -38.74 8.25
C ASN A 158 -12.40 -38.75 7.06
N PHE A 159 -12.63 -39.60 6.05
CA PHE A 159 -11.79 -39.65 4.85
C PHE A 159 -12.02 -38.41 3.98
N VAL A 160 -10.97 -37.59 3.84
CA VAL A 160 -10.99 -36.41 2.97
C VAL A 160 -10.43 -36.80 1.60
N SER A 161 -11.17 -36.47 0.54
CA SER A 161 -10.78 -36.78 -0.84
C SER A 161 -9.56 -35.97 -1.30
N HIS A 162 -8.70 -36.60 -2.10
CA HIS A 162 -7.62 -35.94 -2.85
C HIS A 162 -8.16 -35.07 -4.00
N GLU A 163 -9.41 -35.25 -4.40
CA GLU A 163 -10.11 -34.38 -5.36
C GLU A 163 -11.23 -33.64 -4.64
N GLN A 164 -11.18 -32.30 -4.64
CA GLN A 164 -12.14 -31.44 -3.93
C GLN A 164 -12.78 -30.45 -4.89
N GLN A 165 -14.10 -30.32 -4.79
CA GLN A 165 -14.90 -29.42 -5.62
C GLN A 165 -15.40 -28.23 -4.79
N LEU A 166 -15.10 -27.02 -5.24
CA LEU A 166 -15.50 -25.78 -4.57
C LEU A 166 -16.55 -25.04 -5.40
N LEU A 167 -17.59 -24.52 -4.75
CA LEU A 167 -18.67 -23.77 -5.40
C LEU A 167 -18.30 -22.30 -5.55
N ILE A 168 -18.27 -21.79 -6.78
CA ILE A 168 -17.93 -20.37 -7.08
C ILE A 168 -18.89 -19.42 -6.34
N GLY A 169 -18.35 -18.37 -5.70
CA GLY A 169 -19.09 -17.36 -4.96
C GLY A 169 -19.67 -17.86 -3.63
N SER A 170 -19.13 -18.95 -3.07
CA SER A 170 -19.44 -19.44 -1.74
C SER A 170 -18.18 -19.52 -0.89
N THR A 171 -18.36 -19.60 0.43
CA THR A 171 -17.28 -19.89 1.37
C THR A 171 -17.04 -21.39 1.43
N ALA A 172 -15.78 -21.82 1.30
CA ALA A 172 -15.43 -23.24 1.28
C ALA A 172 -14.10 -23.52 1.99
N TYR A 173 -13.86 -24.78 2.32
CA TYR A 173 -12.64 -25.25 2.98
C TYR A 173 -11.91 -26.23 2.07
N ILE A 174 -10.58 -26.06 1.95
CA ILE A 174 -9.71 -27.04 1.31
C ILE A 174 -9.01 -27.81 2.42
N ASN A 175 -9.33 -29.10 2.55
CA ASN A 175 -8.86 -29.92 3.67
C ASN A 175 -7.65 -30.78 3.26
N CYS A 176 -6.66 -30.94 4.15
CA CYS A 176 -5.52 -31.82 3.89
C CYS A 176 -5.90 -33.32 4.09
N PRO A 177 -5.80 -34.20 3.06
CA PRO A 177 -6.28 -35.59 3.10
C PRO A 177 -5.65 -36.48 4.17
N SER A 178 -4.36 -36.27 4.45
CA SER A 178 -3.58 -37.14 5.34
C SER A 178 -3.47 -36.62 6.77
N PHE A 179 -3.82 -35.35 7.01
CA PHE A 179 -3.75 -34.72 8.33
C PHE A 179 -5.00 -35.00 9.20
N SER A 180 -6.18 -35.25 8.59
CA SER A 180 -7.45 -35.43 9.32
C SER A 180 -7.52 -36.70 10.20
N CYS A 181 -6.49 -37.55 10.12
CA CYS A 181 -6.34 -38.79 10.87
C CYS A 181 -5.53 -38.63 12.16
N GLN A 182 -4.88 -37.48 12.38
CA GLN A 182 -4.05 -37.24 13.56
C GLN A 182 -4.93 -36.69 14.69
N SER A 183 -4.90 -37.36 15.85
CA SER A 183 -5.62 -36.93 17.05
C SER A 183 -5.22 -35.49 17.45
N ASP A 184 -6.21 -34.66 17.83
CA ASP A 184 -6.09 -33.23 18.18
C ASP A 184 -4.98 -32.90 19.23
N ALA A 185 -4.45 -33.90 19.93
CA ALA A 185 -3.38 -33.75 20.91
C ALA A 185 -1.99 -33.48 20.30
N GLN A 186 -1.81 -33.58 18.98
CA GLN A 186 -0.51 -33.45 18.30
C GLN A 186 -0.65 -32.71 16.96
N SER A 187 -1.21 -31.49 16.96
CA SER A 187 -1.32 -30.69 15.73
C SER A 187 0.04 -30.11 15.34
N SER A 188 0.69 -30.75 14.38
CA SER A 188 1.86 -30.19 13.69
C SER A 188 1.43 -29.02 12.79
N GLU A 189 2.26 -27.99 12.69
CA GLU A 189 2.04 -26.87 11.78
C GLU A 189 2.04 -27.37 10.32
N VAL A 190 1.00 -27.04 9.55
CA VAL A 190 0.86 -27.46 8.15
C VAL A 190 1.36 -26.36 7.23
N THR A 191 2.20 -26.70 6.27
CA THR A 191 2.70 -25.76 5.26
C THR A 191 1.98 -25.99 3.93
N TRP A 192 1.31 -24.96 3.42
CA TRP A 192 0.54 -25.05 2.18
C TRP A 192 1.24 -24.45 0.97
N TYR A 193 1.01 -25.05 -0.19
CA TYR A 193 1.47 -24.56 -1.49
C TYR A 193 0.33 -24.61 -2.50
N LYS A 194 0.21 -23.56 -3.33
CA LYS A 194 -0.70 -23.51 -4.49
C LYS A 194 0.13 -23.43 -5.76
N ASN A 195 0.02 -24.45 -6.62
CA ASN A 195 0.77 -24.57 -7.88
C ASN A 195 2.29 -24.37 -7.68
N GLY A 196 2.84 -24.92 -6.58
CA GLY A 196 4.27 -24.84 -6.23
C GLY A 196 4.71 -23.56 -5.51
N LYS A 197 3.80 -22.58 -5.30
CA LYS A 197 4.09 -21.36 -4.54
C LYS A 197 3.63 -21.50 -3.09
N LEU A 198 4.50 -21.15 -2.14
CA LEU A 198 4.22 -21.15 -0.70
C LEU A 198 3.09 -20.17 -0.33
N LEU A 199 2.15 -20.63 0.50
CA LEU A 199 1.11 -19.83 1.15
C LEU A 199 1.51 -19.57 2.62
N SER A 200 2.25 -18.48 2.87
CA SER A 200 2.90 -18.24 4.18
C SER A 200 1.95 -17.94 5.35
N GLU A 201 0.71 -17.53 5.06
CA GLU A 201 -0.29 -17.17 6.08
C GLU A 201 -1.09 -18.40 6.57
N GLU A 202 -1.11 -19.48 5.78
CA GLU A 202 -1.92 -20.67 6.05
C GLU A 202 -1.12 -21.74 6.81
N ARG A 203 -1.47 -21.94 8.08
CA ARG A 203 -0.81 -22.90 8.99
C ARG A 203 -1.72 -24.02 9.49
N SER A 204 -3.00 -23.93 9.14
CA SER A 204 -4.07 -24.82 9.58
C SER A 204 -4.16 -26.09 8.71
N ASN A 205 -4.82 -27.12 9.23
CA ASN A 205 -5.12 -28.35 8.47
C ASN A 205 -6.08 -28.16 7.28
N SER A 206 -6.70 -26.99 7.21
CA SER A 206 -7.64 -26.58 6.19
C SER A 206 -7.39 -25.12 5.82
N ILE A 207 -7.56 -24.79 4.54
CA ILE A 207 -7.55 -23.40 4.05
C ILE A 207 -8.98 -22.92 3.97
N LEU A 208 -9.29 -21.79 4.59
CA LEU A 208 -10.58 -21.11 4.44
C LEU A 208 -10.53 -20.21 3.19
N VAL A 209 -11.40 -20.48 2.23
CA VAL A 209 -11.61 -19.61 1.06
C VAL A 209 -12.92 -18.86 1.28
N ASP A 210 -12.81 -17.58 1.68
CA ASP A 210 -13.95 -16.72 2.02
C ASP A 210 -14.98 -16.63 0.87
N GLU A 211 -14.48 -16.40 -0.35
CA GLU A 211 -15.28 -16.39 -1.58
C GLU A 211 -14.49 -17.05 -2.71
N VAL A 212 -14.98 -18.19 -3.19
CA VAL A 212 -14.31 -18.99 -4.23
C VAL A 212 -14.47 -18.35 -5.62
N TYR A 213 -13.36 -18.21 -6.34
CA TYR A 213 -13.31 -17.73 -7.73
C TYR A 213 -12.65 -18.78 -8.66
N ASP A 214 -12.77 -18.60 -9.98
CA ASP A 214 -12.18 -19.50 -10.98
C ASP A 214 -10.65 -19.66 -10.83
N HIS A 215 -9.95 -18.62 -10.38
CA HIS A 215 -8.51 -18.66 -10.13
C HIS A 215 -8.12 -19.43 -8.86
N ASP A 216 -9.08 -19.91 -8.07
CA ASP A 216 -8.85 -20.83 -6.95
C ASP A 216 -8.70 -22.27 -7.38
N GLN A 217 -9.04 -22.58 -8.64
CA GLN A 217 -8.72 -23.86 -9.23
C GLN A 217 -7.19 -24.09 -9.30
N GLY A 218 -6.75 -25.29 -8.95
CA GLY A 218 -5.33 -25.63 -9.01
C GLY A 218 -4.94 -26.87 -8.22
N ILE A 219 -3.63 -27.07 -8.12
CA ILE A 219 -3.02 -28.14 -7.33
C ILE A 219 -2.56 -27.53 -6.01
N TYR A 220 -3.15 -28.01 -4.92
CA TYR A 220 -2.77 -27.65 -3.56
C TYR A 220 -1.93 -28.77 -2.95
N VAL A 221 -0.91 -28.40 -2.20
CA VAL A 221 -0.02 -29.34 -1.51
C VAL A 221 0.05 -28.94 -0.06
N CYS A 222 -0.20 -29.89 0.84
CA CYS A 222 -0.01 -29.71 2.28
C CYS A 222 1.17 -30.58 2.73
N ASP A 223 2.16 -29.94 3.33
CA ASP A 223 3.31 -30.58 3.97
C ASP A 223 3.14 -30.46 5.49
N TYR A 224 3.24 -31.57 6.21
CA TYR A 224 3.23 -31.58 7.67
C TYR A 224 4.29 -32.54 8.19
N THR A 225 4.79 -32.27 9.39
CA THR A 225 5.79 -33.14 10.01
C THR A 225 5.12 -34.29 10.73
N ASP A 226 5.47 -35.50 10.35
CA ASP A 226 5.21 -36.71 11.12
C ASP A 226 6.53 -37.14 11.79
N SER A 227 6.49 -37.26 13.11
CA SER A 227 7.67 -37.57 13.91
C SER A 227 7.42 -38.80 14.75
N ASP A 228 8.10 -39.88 14.39
CA ASP A 228 8.31 -41.02 15.29
C ASP A 228 9.47 -40.71 16.24
N ASN A 229 9.55 -41.43 17.37
CA ASN A 229 10.61 -41.28 18.40
C ASN A 229 12.07 -41.33 17.88
N THR A 230 12.31 -41.71 16.62
CA THR A 230 13.65 -41.88 16.03
C THR A 230 13.92 -41.05 14.77
N SER A 231 12.89 -40.49 14.11
CA SER A 231 13.07 -39.71 12.88
C SER A 231 11.87 -38.79 12.61
N SER A 232 12.13 -37.56 12.18
CA SER A 232 11.12 -36.65 11.64
C SER A 232 11.09 -36.73 10.11
N TRP A 233 9.90 -36.92 9.55
CA TRP A 233 9.62 -36.94 8.13
C TRP A 233 8.61 -35.85 7.79
N THR A 234 8.78 -35.20 6.64
CA THR A 234 7.73 -34.33 6.10
C THR A 234 6.83 -35.17 5.21
N VAL A 235 5.58 -35.38 5.67
CA VAL A 235 4.55 -36.04 4.89
C VAL A 235 3.92 -35.03 3.96
N ARG A 236 3.88 -35.38 2.67
CA ARG A 236 3.31 -34.54 1.62
C ARG A 236 2.03 -35.15 1.07
N ALA A 237 0.94 -34.40 1.10
CA ALA A 237 -0.31 -34.77 0.46
C ALA A 237 -0.71 -33.75 -0.61
N VAL A 238 -1.28 -34.24 -1.71
CA VAL A 238 -1.70 -33.44 -2.87
C VAL A 238 -3.21 -33.43 -2.97
N VAL A 239 -3.77 -32.24 -3.17
CA VAL A 239 -5.20 -31.99 -3.36
C VAL A 239 -5.42 -31.32 -4.70
N GLN A 240 -6.18 -31.97 -5.58
CA GLN A 240 -6.66 -31.38 -6.82
C GLN A 240 -7.96 -30.63 -6.52
N VAL A 241 -7.92 -29.30 -6.63
CA VAL A 241 -9.08 -28.44 -6.43
C VAL A 241 -9.66 -28.05 -7.77
N THR A 242 -10.95 -28.26 -7.95
CA THR A 242 -11.72 -27.83 -9.13
C THR A 242 -12.88 -26.93 -8.71
N THR A 243 -13.13 -25.86 -9.45
CA THR A 243 -14.23 -24.93 -9.15
C THR A 243 -15.44 -25.23 -10.01
N ILE A 244 -16.60 -25.41 -9.37
CA ILE A 244 -17.88 -25.67 -10.03
C ILE A 244 -18.83 -24.48 -9.86
N GLY A 245 -19.61 -24.18 -10.89
CA GLY A 245 -20.60 -23.12 -10.81
C GLY A 245 -21.78 -23.49 -9.92
N LYS A 246 -22.45 -22.49 -9.33
CA LYS A 246 -23.62 -22.73 -8.47
C LYS A 246 -24.73 -23.46 -9.23
N PRO A 247 -25.43 -24.43 -8.61
CA PRO A 247 -26.59 -25.06 -9.22
C PRO A 247 -27.67 -24.02 -9.46
N LEU A 248 -28.34 -24.10 -10.61
CA LEU A 248 -29.39 -23.17 -11.00
C LEU A 248 -30.61 -23.93 -11.52
N THR A 249 -31.77 -23.54 -11.04
CA THR A 249 -33.04 -24.12 -11.48
C THR A 249 -33.81 -23.08 -12.30
N LEU A 250 -34.19 -23.46 -13.51
CA LEU A 250 -34.92 -22.61 -14.45
C LEU A 250 -36.36 -23.10 -14.55
N ASN A 251 -37.31 -22.26 -14.15
CA ASN A 251 -38.73 -22.58 -14.19
C ASN A 251 -39.37 -21.95 -15.43
N CYS A 252 -40.10 -22.75 -16.20
CA CYS A 252 -41.00 -22.23 -17.21
C CYS A 252 -42.44 -22.53 -16.85
N THR A 253 -43.26 -21.47 -16.83
CA THR A 253 -44.68 -21.56 -16.52
C THR A 253 -45.49 -21.05 -17.70
N ALA A 254 -46.36 -21.89 -18.23
CA ALA A 254 -47.25 -21.56 -19.33
C ALA A 254 -48.71 -21.67 -18.90
N ARG A 255 -49.52 -20.68 -19.29
CA ARG A 255 -50.97 -20.65 -19.07
C ARG A 255 -51.68 -21.00 -20.36
N PHE A 256 -52.55 -22.00 -20.29
CA PHE A 256 -53.34 -22.48 -21.41
C PHE A 256 -54.83 -22.23 -21.14
N GLY A 257 -55.54 -21.65 -22.09
CA GLY A 257 -56.99 -21.54 -22.03
C GLY A 257 -57.68 -22.90 -22.22
N TYR A 258 -58.91 -23.02 -21.72
CA TYR A 258 -59.71 -24.24 -21.80
C TYR A 258 -59.92 -24.74 -23.25
N GLN A 259 -59.71 -26.04 -23.46
CA GLN A 259 -59.96 -26.75 -24.72
C GLN A 259 -60.56 -28.13 -24.42
N ARG A 260 -61.44 -28.64 -25.30
CA ARG A 260 -62.04 -29.98 -25.12
C ARG A 260 -61.00 -31.11 -25.23
N ASP A 261 -60.20 -31.10 -26.29
CA ASP A 261 -59.11 -32.05 -26.50
C ASP A 261 -57.77 -31.43 -26.13
N PHE A 262 -57.54 -31.29 -24.82
CA PHE A 262 -56.39 -30.57 -24.30
C PHE A 262 -55.11 -31.43 -24.27
N LYS A 263 -54.22 -31.22 -25.23
CA LYS A 263 -52.88 -31.84 -25.33
C LYS A 263 -51.77 -30.77 -25.32
N PRO A 264 -51.51 -30.14 -24.16
CA PRO A 264 -50.47 -29.12 -24.05
C PRO A 264 -49.08 -29.75 -24.15
N VAL A 265 -48.15 -29.04 -24.79
CA VAL A 265 -46.73 -29.41 -24.83
C VAL A 265 -45.94 -28.26 -24.25
N ILE A 266 -45.10 -28.55 -23.25
CA ILE A 266 -44.11 -27.62 -22.73
C ILE A 266 -42.74 -28.31 -22.77
N LYS A 267 -41.76 -27.65 -23.39
CA LYS A 267 -40.42 -28.17 -23.65
C LYS A 267 -39.36 -27.11 -23.38
N TRP A 268 -38.16 -27.58 -23.08
CA TRP A 268 -36.97 -26.74 -22.97
C TRP A 268 -36.01 -27.09 -24.10
N TYR A 269 -35.49 -26.05 -24.75
CA TYR A 269 -34.41 -26.15 -25.73
C TYR A 269 -33.21 -25.32 -25.26
N ILE A 270 -32.01 -25.79 -25.57
CA ILE A 270 -30.80 -25.00 -25.43
C ILE A 270 -30.35 -24.63 -26.83
N LYS A 271 -30.16 -23.33 -27.06
CA LYS A 271 -29.66 -22.78 -28.31
C LYS A 271 -28.25 -22.23 -28.11
N ASP A 272 -27.30 -22.78 -28.84
CA ASP A 272 -25.88 -22.42 -28.85
C ASP A 272 -25.48 -22.05 -30.27
N SER A 273 -25.45 -20.74 -30.55
CA SER A 273 -25.30 -20.20 -31.91
C SER A 273 -26.32 -20.81 -32.90
N ASP A 274 -25.88 -21.73 -33.77
CA ASP A 274 -26.68 -22.40 -34.80
C ASP A 274 -27.20 -23.79 -34.36
N GLN A 275 -26.72 -24.33 -33.23
CA GLN A 275 -27.16 -25.62 -32.72
C GLN A 275 -28.29 -25.45 -31.70
N GLU A 276 -29.32 -26.30 -31.83
CA GLU A 276 -30.47 -26.32 -30.92
C GLU A 276 -30.84 -27.77 -30.60
N TRP A 277 -30.98 -28.10 -29.31
CA TRP A 277 -31.37 -29.43 -28.86
C TRP A 277 -32.36 -29.39 -27.70
N GLU A 278 -33.26 -30.38 -27.65
CA GLU A 278 -34.24 -30.54 -26.58
C GLU A 278 -33.56 -31.04 -25.30
N VAL A 279 -33.90 -30.45 -24.15
CA VAL A 279 -33.40 -30.88 -22.85
C VAL A 279 -34.36 -31.92 -22.26
N PRO A 280 -33.89 -33.15 -21.99
CA PRO A 280 -34.66 -34.13 -21.23
C PRO A 280 -34.95 -33.56 -19.84
N THR A 281 -36.22 -33.32 -19.55
CA THR A 281 -36.69 -32.70 -18.31
C THR A 281 -37.66 -33.62 -17.59
N PRO A 282 -37.68 -33.62 -16.25
CA PRO A 282 -38.60 -34.45 -15.47
C PRO A 282 -40.07 -34.16 -15.81
N GLU A 283 -40.96 -35.04 -15.33
CA GLU A 283 -42.39 -35.01 -15.64
C GLU A 283 -43.03 -33.63 -15.40
N GLN A 284 -43.97 -33.29 -16.29
CA GLN A 284 -44.70 -32.03 -16.30
C GLN A 284 -45.55 -31.87 -15.03
N LYS A 285 -45.43 -30.73 -14.34
CA LYS A 285 -46.21 -30.44 -13.14
C LYS A 285 -47.37 -29.50 -13.47
N ARG A 286 -48.61 -29.93 -13.19
CA ARG A 286 -49.79 -29.03 -13.21
C ARG A 286 -49.83 -28.26 -11.90
N VAL A 287 -49.73 -26.93 -11.98
CA VAL A 287 -49.67 -26.05 -10.81
C VAL A 287 -51.05 -25.56 -10.43
N LYS A 288 -51.91 -25.24 -11.41
CA LYS A 288 -53.24 -24.72 -11.16
C LYS A 288 -54.21 -25.09 -12.27
N TYR A 289 -55.33 -25.69 -11.90
CA TYR A 289 -56.42 -26.00 -12.82
C TYR A 289 -57.67 -25.20 -12.43
N THR A 290 -58.24 -24.48 -13.40
CA THR A 290 -59.51 -23.78 -13.24
C THR A 290 -60.43 -24.10 -14.43
N LYS A 291 -61.74 -23.83 -14.29
CA LYS A 291 -62.69 -23.99 -15.41
C LYS A 291 -62.35 -23.16 -16.65
N LYS A 292 -61.51 -22.13 -16.52
CA LYS A 292 -61.12 -21.22 -17.61
C LYS A 292 -59.74 -21.55 -18.17
N ASP A 293 -58.78 -21.87 -17.29
CA ASP A 293 -57.38 -22.04 -17.68
C ASP A 293 -56.67 -23.15 -16.87
N ASP A 294 -55.68 -23.78 -17.50
CA ASP A 294 -54.70 -24.67 -16.89
C ASP A 294 -53.30 -24.04 -16.91
N VAL A 295 -52.61 -24.08 -15.78
CA VAL A 295 -51.26 -23.54 -15.61
C VAL A 295 -50.31 -24.68 -15.34
N ILE A 296 -49.36 -24.83 -16.27
CA ILE A 296 -48.40 -25.92 -16.29
C ILE A 296 -47.01 -25.34 -16.10
N GLU A 297 -46.22 -26.00 -15.25
CA GLU A 297 -44.83 -25.67 -15.00
C GLU A 297 -43.93 -26.83 -15.43
N ARG A 298 -42.81 -26.50 -16.06
CA ARG A 298 -41.73 -27.43 -16.39
C ARG A 298 -40.38 -26.82 -16.06
N VAL A 299 -39.59 -27.59 -15.33
CA VAL A 299 -38.35 -27.11 -14.71
C VAL A 299 -37.13 -27.81 -15.32
N VAL A 300 -36.08 -27.03 -15.58
CA VAL A 300 -34.73 -27.50 -15.91
C VAL A 300 -33.84 -27.32 -14.68
N HIS A 301 -33.12 -28.37 -14.29
CA HIS A 301 -32.11 -28.32 -13.24
C HIS A 301 -30.72 -28.35 -13.86
N LEU A 302 -29.98 -27.24 -13.76
CA LEU A 302 -28.56 -27.17 -14.08
C LEU A 302 -27.80 -27.54 -12.81
N LYS A 303 -27.16 -28.72 -12.82
CA LYS A 303 -26.35 -29.21 -11.69
C LYS A 303 -25.20 -28.26 -11.38
N GLU A 304 -24.59 -27.73 -12.42
CA GLU A 304 -23.52 -26.74 -12.38
C GLU A 304 -23.72 -25.76 -13.53
N VAL A 305 -23.49 -24.47 -13.29
CA VAL A 305 -23.54 -23.44 -14.33
C VAL A 305 -22.12 -23.17 -14.82
N THR A 306 -21.86 -23.46 -16.10
CA THR A 306 -20.54 -23.23 -16.70
C THR A 306 -20.47 -21.91 -17.46
N GLN A 307 -19.26 -21.45 -17.79
CA GLN A 307 -19.09 -20.26 -18.63
C GLN A 307 -19.73 -20.40 -20.02
N ARG A 308 -19.83 -21.63 -20.54
CA ARG A 308 -20.55 -21.91 -21.80
C ARG A 308 -22.05 -21.61 -21.66
N ASP A 309 -22.63 -21.88 -20.50
CA ASP A 309 -24.07 -21.66 -20.25
C ASP A 309 -24.44 -20.17 -20.16
N LEU A 310 -23.47 -19.28 -19.86
CA LEU A 310 -23.67 -17.82 -19.93
C LEU A 310 -23.82 -17.30 -21.38
N HIS A 311 -23.22 -17.99 -22.34
CA HIS A 311 -23.27 -17.62 -23.76
C HIS A 311 -24.45 -18.26 -24.50
N ARG A 312 -25.03 -19.32 -23.91
CA ARG A 312 -26.18 -20.04 -24.44
C ARG A 312 -27.51 -19.34 -24.13
N LYS A 313 -28.51 -19.62 -24.95
CA LYS A 313 -29.91 -19.21 -24.72
C LYS A 313 -30.73 -20.43 -24.33
N PHE A 314 -31.40 -20.34 -23.18
CA PHE A 314 -32.35 -21.35 -22.73
C PHE A 314 -33.74 -20.92 -23.20
N VAL A 315 -34.37 -21.74 -24.04
CA VAL A 315 -35.66 -21.42 -24.66
C VAL A 315 -36.72 -22.32 -24.07
N CYS A 316 -37.72 -21.72 -23.43
CA CYS A 316 -38.94 -22.43 -23.10
C CYS A 316 -39.93 -22.34 -24.27
N PHE A 317 -40.43 -23.48 -24.71
CA PHE A 317 -41.42 -23.62 -25.75
C PHE A 317 -42.73 -24.14 -25.15
N ALA A 318 -43.84 -23.50 -25.47
CA ALA A 318 -45.18 -23.94 -25.10
C ALA A 318 -46.08 -23.98 -26.32
N GLN A 319 -46.85 -25.06 -26.48
CA GLN A 319 -47.74 -25.28 -27.62
C GLN A 319 -49.07 -25.91 -27.19
N ASN A 320 -50.14 -25.47 -27.86
CA ASN A 320 -51.46 -26.11 -27.80
C ASN A 320 -52.00 -26.31 -29.23
N SER A 321 -53.29 -26.66 -29.35
CA SER A 321 -53.95 -26.85 -30.65
C SER A 321 -54.12 -25.57 -31.49
N VAL A 322 -53.98 -24.38 -30.89
CA VAL A 322 -54.17 -23.08 -31.56
C VAL A 322 -52.84 -22.54 -32.08
N GLY A 323 -51.75 -22.74 -31.35
CA GLY A 323 -50.45 -22.24 -31.75
C GLY A 323 -49.34 -22.56 -30.74
N ASN A 324 -48.20 -21.91 -30.93
CA ASN A 324 -47.03 -22.01 -30.06
C ASN A 324 -46.56 -20.63 -29.59
N THR A 325 -45.80 -20.62 -28.50
CA THR A 325 -45.10 -19.45 -27.98
C THR A 325 -43.76 -19.88 -27.41
N THR A 326 -42.75 -19.02 -27.54
CA THR A 326 -41.40 -19.28 -27.07
C THR A 326 -40.87 -18.11 -26.29
N GLN A 327 -40.23 -18.39 -25.15
CA GLN A 327 -39.51 -17.38 -24.37
C GLN A 327 -38.07 -17.83 -24.20
N ALA A 328 -37.12 -16.99 -24.65
CA ALA A 328 -35.70 -17.23 -24.46
C ALA A 328 -35.18 -16.43 -23.27
N ILE A 329 -34.33 -17.06 -22.45
CA ILE A 329 -33.58 -16.42 -21.37
C ILE A 329 -32.09 -16.66 -21.59
N GLN A 330 -31.28 -15.67 -21.21
CA GLN A 330 -29.83 -15.76 -21.25
C GLN A 330 -29.29 -15.47 -19.85
N LEU A 331 -28.40 -16.34 -19.37
CA LEU A 331 -27.80 -16.18 -18.06
C LEU A 331 -26.78 -15.05 -18.10
N ARG A 332 -26.75 -14.22 -17.06
CA ARG A 332 -25.72 -13.20 -16.86
C ARG A 332 -25.07 -13.39 -15.51
N GLU A 333 -23.77 -13.17 -15.48
CA GLU A 333 -23.02 -13.14 -14.24
C GLU A 333 -23.50 -11.97 -13.36
N LYS A 334 -23.73 -12.26 -12.09
CA LYS A 334 -24.12 -11.26 -11.10
C LYS A 334 -22.87 -10.49 -10.69
N LYS A 335 -22.64 -9.33 -11.30
CA LYS A 335 -21.55 -8.43 -10.87
C LYS A 335 -21.85 -7.88 -9.47
N GLY A 336 -20.96 -8.15 -8.52
CA GLY A 336 -21.07 -7.70 -7.13
C GLY A 336 -21.08 -6.17 -6.99
N VAL A 337 -21.54 -5.70 -5.84
CA VAL A 337 -21.73 -4.27 -5.50
C VAL A 337 -20.41 -3.49 -5.33
N VAL A 338 -19.28 -4.10 -5.69
CA VAL A 338 -17.91 -3.57 -5.58
C VAL A 338 -17.77 -2.20 -6.22
N PHE A 339 -18.46 -1.96 -7.34
CA PHE A 339 -18.45 -0.67 -8.03
C PHE A 339 -18.97 0.48 -7.16
N ILE A 340 -19.96 0.23 -6.30
CA ILE A 340 -20.50 1.25 -5.38
C ILE A 340 -19.47 1.61 -4.31
N TYR A 341 -18.75 0.62 -3.77
CA TYR A 341 -17.69 0.85 -2.78
C TYR A 341 -16.50 1.62 -3.38
N ILE A 342 -16.11 1.30 -4.62
CA ILE A 342 -15.05 2.04 -5.33
C ILE A 342 -15.48 3.50 -5.55
N LEU A 343 -16.72 3.73 -6.03
CA LEU A 343 -17.24 5.07 -6.25
C LEU A 343 -17.24 5.90 -4.96
N LEU A 344 -17.74 5.32 -3.86
CA LEU A 344 -17.75 5.98 -2.55
C LEU A 344 -16.33 6.30 -2.06
N GLY A 345 -15.39 5.37 -2.24
CA GLY A 345 -13.98 5.56 -1.88
C GLY A 345 -13.34 6.73 -2.64
N THR A 346 -13.60 6.85 -3.95
CA THR A 346 -13.06 7.96 -4.75
C THR A 346 -13.60 9.33 -4.32
N VAL A 347 -14.89 9.42 -4.00
CA VAL A 347 -15.52 10.67 -3.52
C VAL A 347 -14.93 11.09 -2.18
N MET A 348 -14.77 10.16 -1.25
CA MET A 348 -14.16 10.43 0.06
C MET A 348 -12.70 10.89 -0.07
N SER A 349 -11.93 10.26 -0.95
CA SER A 349 -10.54 10.66 -1.22
C SER A 349 -10.46 12.08 -1.77
N LEU A 350 -11.31 12.43 -2.75
CA LEU A 350 -11.33 13.78 -3.34
C LEU A 350 -11.70 14.85 -2.30
N ALA A 351 -12.71 14.58 -1.47
CA ALA A 351 -13.08 15.47 -0.37
C ALA A 351 -11.94 15.63 0.65
N GLY A 352 -11.21 14.55 0.96
CA GLY A 352 -10.03 14.58 1.83
C GLY A 352 -8.90 15.46 1.29
N VAL A 353 -8.63 15.39 -0.02
CA VAL A 353 -7.60 16.23 -0.67
C VAL A 353 -8.00 17.71 -0.64
N LEU A 354 -9.25 18.03 -0.95
CA LEU A 354 -9.74 19.42 -0.94
C LEU A 354 -9.72 20.03 0.46
N THR A 355 -10.13 19.27 1.48
CA THR A 355 -10.11 19.73 2.88
C THR A 355 -8.67 19.91 3.38
N THR A 356 -7.78 18.98 3.07
CA THR A 356 -6.35 19.10 3.39
C THR A 356 -5.73 20.33 2.71
N GLY A 357 -6.01 20.54 1.42
CA GLY A 357 -5.57 21.73 0.70
C GLY A 357 -6.08 23.03 1.33
N ALA A 358 -7.35 23.07 1.73
CA ALA A 358 -7.94 24.22 2.42
C ALA A 358 -7.28 24.50 3.78
N LEU A 359 -6.99 23.46 4.57
CA LEU A 359 -6.26 23.60 5.85
C LEU A 359 -4.84 24.12 5.62
N LEU A 360 -4.10 23.56 4.67
CA LEU A 360 -2.76 24.05 4.32
C LEU A 360 -2.79 25.52 3.90
N TYR A 361 -3.79 25.92 3.10
CA TYR A 361 -3.96 27.31 2.69
C TYR A 361 -4.34 28.24 3.85
N MET A 362 -5.22 27.81 4.77
CA MET A 362 -5.59 28.64 5.93
C MET A 362 -4.43 28.84 6.91
N TYR A 363 -3.60 27.82 7.08
CA TYR A 363 -2.54 27.80 8.10
C TYR A 363 -1.12 27.97 7.55
N TRP A 364 -0.98 28.39 6.29
CA TRP A 364 0.33 28.50 5.60
C TRP A 364 1.38 29.32 6.36
N ILE A 365 1.01 30.45 7.00
CA ILE A 365 1.96 31.29 7.76
C ILE A 365 2.52 30.52 8.97
N GLU A 366 1.66 29.80 9.69
CA GLU A 366 2.06 29.01 10.85
C GLU A 366 2.95 27.83 10.45
N ILE A 367 2.65 27.18 9.31
CA ILE A 367 3.49 26.13 8.73
C ILE A 367 4.88 26.69 8.36
N VAL A 368 4.95 27.86 7.73
CA VAL A 368 6.24 28.50 7.39
C VAL A 368 7.02 28.86 8.65
N LEU A 369 6.35 29.36 9.69
CA LEU A 369 7.00 29.67 10.97
C LEU A 369 7.53 28.41 11.67
N LEU A 370 6.78 27.30 11.64
CA LEU A 370 7.21 26.00 12.18
C LEU A 370 8.44 25.49 11.40
N TYR A 371 8.40 25.54 10.07
CA TYR A 371 9.49 25.11 9.21
C TYR A 371 10.77 25.94 9.42
N ARG A 372 10.66 27.26 9.59
CA ARG A 372 11.80 28.13 9.94
C ARG A 372 12.41 27.75 11.29
N THR A 373 11.56 27.40 12.26
CA THR A 373 12.01 26.95 13.59
C THR A 373 12.75 25.60 13.49
N TYR A 374 12.25 24.69 12.65
CA TYR A 374 12.90 23.39 12.42
C TYR A 374 14.26 23.50 11.71
N GLN A 375 14.41 24.41 10.74
CA GLN A 375 15.67 24.56 9.99
C GLN A 375 16.86 25.06 10.84
N ASN A 376 16.63 25.48 12.09
CA ASN A 376 17.66 25.82 13.08
C ASN A 376 18.71 26.85 12.61
N LYS A 377 18.35 27.68 11.61
CA LYS A 377 19.18 28.78 11.09
C LYS A 377 18.75 30.07 11.74
N ASP A 378 19.43 30.44 12.80
CA ASP A 378 19.23 31.72 13.48
C ASP A 378 19.92 32.83 12.67
N GLU A 379 19.13 33.77 12.12
CA GLU A 379 19.65 34.92 11.35
C GLU A 379 20.38 35.93 12.25
N THR A 380 20.22 35.83 13.57
CA THR A 380 20.82 36.74 14.56
C THR A 380 22.24 36.33 15.00
N LEU A 381 22.70 35.15 14.57
CA LEU A 381 24.04 34.66 14.90
C LEU A 381 25.05 35.10 13.84
N GLY A 382 25.90 36.07 14.20
CA GLY A 382 27.07 36.46 13.40
C GLY A 382 26.92 37.74 12.59
N ASP A 383 25.72 38.33 12.52
CA ASP A 383 25.55 39.70 12.03
C ASP A 383 25.80 40.67 13.19
N LYS A 384 26.68 41.65 13.02
CA LYS A 384 27.13 42.59 14.07
C LYS A 384 26.01 43.57 14.54
N LYS A 385 24.74 43.23 14.31
CA LYS A 385 23.54 44.00 14.64
C LYS A 385 23.10 43.68 16.07
N VAL A 386 22.78 44.72 16.83
CA VAL A 386 22.43 44.63 18.25
C VAL A 386 20.93 44.41 18.44
N PHE A 387 20.12 45.01 17.57
CA PHE A 387 18.67 45.02 17.71
C PHE A 387 17.98 44.19 16.63
N ASP A 388 16.97 43.42 17.04
CA ASP A 388 16.11 42.65 16.13
C ASP A 388 15.15 43.57 15.37
N ALA A 389 14.64 44.62 16.03
CA ALA A 389 13.82 45.64 15.39
C ALA A 389 13.93 47.01 16.09
N PHE A 390 13.98 48.07 15.30
CA PHE A 390 13.76 49.46 15.74
C PHE A 390 12.27 49.81 15.59
N ILE A 391 11.67 50.48 16.58
CA ILE A 391 10.26 50.87 16.55
C ILE A 391 10.14 52.40 16.49
N SER A 392 9.39 52.89 15.52
CA SER A 392 9.06 54.30 15.32
C SER A 392 7.54 54.50 15.39
N TYR A 393 7.11 55.49 16.17
CA TYR A 393 5.71 55.86 16.40
C TYR A 393 5.56 57.39 16.48
N ALA A 394 4.33 57.87 16.40
CA ALA A 394 4.02 59.29 16.49
C ALA A 394 4.16 59.76 17.94
N LYS A 395 5.08 60.69 18.19
CA LYS A 395 5.21 61.33 19.50
C LYS A 395 4.17 62.42 19.63
N TRP A 396 3.37 62.38 20.69
CA TRP A 396 2.30 63.36 20.92
C TRP A 396 2.84 64.79 21.00
N SER A 397 2.33 65.68 20.15
CA SER A 397 2.41 67.13 20.37
C SER A 397 1.13 67.61 21.06
N SER A 398 1.30 68.29 22.19
CA SER A 398 0.27 68.78 23.09
C SER A 398 -0.67 69.84 22.49
N PHE A 399 -1.53 69.47 21.55
CA PHE A 399 -2.69 70.30 21.23
C PHE A 399 -3.91 69.45 20.88
N GLU A 400 -5.02 69.80 21.53
CA GLU A 400 -6.27 69.05 21.67
C GLU A 400 -6.95 68.68 20.36
N SER A 401 -7.50 67.46 20.28
CA SER A 401 -8.89 67.27 19.89
C SER A 401 -9.37 65.89 20.31
N GLU A 402 -10.49 65.86 21.02
CA GLU A 402 -11.20 64.69 21.52
C GLU A 402 -11.61 63.71 20.39
N ALA A 403 -11.25 62.44 20.54
CA ALA A 403 -11.98 61.33 19.93
C ALA A 403 -11.71 60.02 20.69
N THR A 404 -12.73 59.64 21.49
CA THR A 404 -13.19 58.27 21.80
C THR A 404 -12.16 57.14 21.90
N SER A 405 -11.92 56.69 23.14
CA SER A 405 -11.80 55.28 23.57
C SER A 405 -11.07 54.26 22.67
N SER A 406 -10.03 54.70 21.98
CA SER A 406 -9.11 53.84 21.24
C SER A 406 -7.78 53.76 21.99
N LEU A 407 -7.23 52.55 22.09
CA LEU A 407 -5.92 52.26 22.65
C LEU A 407 -4.90 53.27 22.08
N ARG A 408 -4.13 53.99 22.90
CA ARG A 408 -3.16 54.99 22.41
C ARG A 408 -2.04 54.32 21.61
N GLU A 409 -1.58 54.95 20.53
CA GLU A 409 -0.44 54.49 19.71
C GLU A 409 0.83 54.28 20.55
N GLU A 410 1.07 55.18 21.50
CA GLU A 410 2.18 55.10 22.47
C GLU A 410 2.03 53.88 23.39
N TYR A 411 0.82 53.55 23.84
CA TYR A 411 0.59 52.37 24.65
C TYR A 411 0.87 51.09 23.86
N LEU A 412 0.50 51.05 22.57
CA LEU A 412 0.84 49.97 21.66
C LEU A 412 2.38 49.81 21.57
N ALA A 413 3.11 50.89 21.26
CA ALA A 413 4.56 50.85 21.06
C ALA A 413 5.36 50.55 22.34
N LEU A 414 4.97 51.12 23.48
CA LEU A 414 5.75 51.08 24.71
C LEU A 414 5.40 49.94 25.65
N ASN A 415 4.16 49.41 25.60
CA ASN A 415 3.74 48.33 26.49
C ASN A 415 3.54 47.03 25.72
N LEU A 416 2.65 47.05 24.71
CA LEU A 416 2.20 45.83 24.06
C LEU A 416 3.29 45.19 23.16
N PHE A 417 4.09 46.02 22.47
CA PHE A 417 5.20 45.54 21.66
C PHE A 417 6.29 44.86 22.50
N PRO A 418 6.80 45.47 23.58
CA PRO A 418 7.70 44.80 24.53
C PRO A 418 7.10 43.53 25.14
N GLU A 419 5.85 43.57 25.59
CA GLU A 419 5.17 42.40 26.20
C GLU A 419 5.11 41.20 25.25
N VAL A 420 4.81 41.43 23.97
CA VAL A 420 4.64 40.34 23.00
C VAL A 420 5.95 39.97 22.30
N LEU A 421 6.71 40.94 21.78
CA LEU A 421 7.92 40.65 21.00
C LEU A 421 9.14 40.39 21.88
N GLU A 422 9.36 41.14 22.97
CA GLU A 422 10.50 40.91 23.88
C GLU A 422 10.19 39.77 24.85
N ASN A 423 9.15 39.91 25.68
CA ASN A 423 8.93 38.96 26.77
C ASN A 423 8.45 37.59 26.30
N LYS A 424 7.54 37.54 25.30
CA LYS A 424 6.99 36.27 24.81
C LYS A 424 7.81 35.63 23.69
N TYR A 425 8.30 36.42 22.74
CA TYR A 425 9.05 35.89 21.59
C TYR A 425 10.58 36.04 21.69
N GLY A 426 11.09 36.77 22.69
CA GLY A 426 12.52 36.87 22.96
C GLY A 426 13.30 37.76 21.99
N TYR A 427 12.65 38.66 21.26
CA TYR A 427 13.33 39.63 20.39
C TYR A 427 13.93 40.79 21.20
N ASN A 428 14.98 41.42 20.70
CA ASN A 428 15.57 42.62 21.26
C ASN A 428 15.05 43.84 20.49
N LEU A 429 14.13 44.61 21.05
CA LEU A 429 13.61 45.81 20.40
C LEU A 429 14.43 47.04 20.80
N CYS A 430 14.53 48.01 19.89
CA CYS A 430 15.06 49.33 20.17
C CYS A 430 13.93 50.35 20.18
N LEU A 431 13.73 50.98 21.33
CA LEU A 431 12.87 52.13 21.52
C LEU A 431 13.75 53.36 21.73
N LEU A 432 13.59 54.36 20.87
CA LEU A 432 14.39 55.58 20.87
C LEU A 432 14.43 56.30 22.23
N GLU A 433 13.33 56.29 22.98
CA GLU A 433 13.25 56.95 24.31
C GLU A 433 13.87 56.14 25.44
N ARG A 434 14.06 54.82 25.26
CA ARG A 434 14.58 53.89 26.27
C ARG A 434 16.06 53.60 26.09
N ASP A 435 16.46 53.36 24.83
CA ASP A 435 17.73 52.70 24.50
C ASP A 435 18.80 53.67 23.96
N VAL A 436 18.50 54.97 23.91
CA VAL A 436 19.37 56.01 23.35
C VAL A 436 19.64 57.06 24.41
N ALA A 437 20.93 57.35 24.63
CA ALA A 437 21.32 58.34 25.61
C ALA A 437 20.93 59.76 25.15
N PRO A 438 20.35 60.60 26.03
CA PRO A 438 20.04 61.98 25.69
C PRO A 438 21.32 62.81 25.49
N GLY A 439 21.29 63.76 24.55
CA GLY A 439 22.39 64.72 24.32
C GLY A 439 23.15 64.57 22.99
N GLY A 440 22.82 63.57 22.17
CA GLY A 440 23.35 63.39 20.82
C GLY A 440 22.61 64.19 19.73
N ALA A 441 23.13 64.15 18.50
CA ALA A 441 22.46 64.72 17.34
C ALA A 441 21.38 63.76 16.84
N TYR A 442 20.11 64.14 17.04
CA TYR A 442 18.94 63.31 16.73
C TYR A 442 19.02 62.61 15.36
N ALA A 443 19.41 63.32 14.29
CA ALA A 443 19.51 62.74 12.95
C ALA A 443 20.58 61.64 12.84
N GLU A 444 21.73 61.83 13.49
CA GLU A 444 22.84 60.85 13.48
C GLU A 444 22.49 59.62 14.32
N ASP A 445 21.84 59.84 15.47
CA ASP A 445 21.42 58.77 16.37
C ASP A 445 20.42 57.83 15.70
N ILE A 446 19.39 58.38 15.03
CA ILE A 446 18.40 57.59 14.28
C ILE A 446 19.07 56.73 13.20
N VAL A 447 19.96 57.31 12.40
CA VAL A 447 20.67 56.58 11.36
C VAL A 447 21.54 55.46 11.95
N ASN A 448 22.23 55.73 13.06
CA ASN A 448 23.08 54.75 13.74
C ASN A 448 22.27 53.57 14.30
N ILE A 449 21.12 53.85 14.92
CA ILE A 449 20.23 52.83 15.49
C ILE A 449 19.61 51.96 14.41
N ILE A 450 19.14 52.57 13.32
CA ILE A 450 18.58 51.83 12.19
C ILE A 450 19.64 50.90 11.59
N LYS A 451 20.89 51.37 11.43
CA LYS A 451 22.01 50.53 10.98
C LYS A 451 22.32 49.36 11.92
N LYS A 452 22.13 49.55 13.23
CA LYS A 452 22.28 48.49 14.25
C LYS A 452 21.08 47.54 14.32
N SER A 453 20.02 47.77 13.53
CA SER A 453 18.77 47.03 13.58
C SER A 453 18.56 46.13 12.35
N ARG A 454 17.97 44.96 12.55
CA ARG A 454 17.63 44.02 11.46
C ARG A 454 16.29 44.38 10.78
N ARG A 455 15.36 44.95 11.55
CA ARG A 455 14.05 45.40 11.07
C ARG A 455 13.77 46.83 11.51
N GLY A 456 13.00 47.56 10.72
CA GLY A 456 12.39 48.82 11.13
C GLY A 456 10.87 48.69 11.14
N ILE A 457 10.23 48.90 12.29
CA ILE A 457 8.79 48.81 12.47
C ILE A 457 8.24 50.24 12.61
N PHE A 458 7.34 50.64 11.72
CA PHE A 458 6.78 51.99 11.67
C PHE A 458 5.28 51.95 11.88
N ILE A 459 4.81 52.56 12.97
CA ILE A 459 3.39 52.62 13.30
C ILE A 459 2.80 53.86 12.63
N LEU A 460 1.96 53.63 11.62
CA LEU A 460 1.41 54.67 10.78
C LEU A 460 0.04 55.11 11.28
N SER A 461 -0.02 56.38 11.67
CA SER A 461 -1.23 57.12 12.05
C SER A 461 -1.23 58.49 11.33
N PRO A 462 -2.37 59.21 11.32
CA PRO A 462 -2.40 60.58 10.80
C PRO A 462 -1.33 61.48 11.43
N ASN A 463 -1.07 61.32 12.74
CA ASN A 463 -0.06 62.09 13.46
C ASN A 463 1.37 61.69 13.09
N TYR A 464 1.58 60.42 12.74
CA TYR A 464 2.90 59.95 12.29
C TYR A 464 3.31 60.61 10.97
N VAL A 465 2.42 60.58 9.98
CA VAL A 465 2.73 61.00 8.60
C VAL A 465 2.78 62.53 8.46
N ASN A 466 2.00 63.24 9.26
CA ASN A 466 2.02 64.71 9.32
C ASN A 466 3.03 65.25 10.34
N GLY A 467 3.58 64.40 11.20
CA GLY A 467 4.48 64.78 12.27
C GLY A 467 5.96 64.65 11.94
N PRO A 468 6.85 65.04 12.87
CA PRO A 468 8.30 64.98 12.67
C PRO A 468 8.84 63.55 12.57
N SER A 469 8.12 62.56 13.11
CA SER A 469 8.50 61.14 13.06
C SER A 469 8.63 60.60 11.63
N VAL A 470 8.01 61.25 10.63
CA VAL A 470 8.14 60.86 9.22
C VAL A 470 9.60 60.89 8.72
N PHE A 471 10.45 61.71 9.33
CA PHE A 471 11.88 61.75 9.07
C PHE A 471 12.54 60.40 9.40
N GLU A 472 12.13 59.73 10.48
CA GLU A 472 12.66 58.42 10.87
C GLU A 472 12.33 57.36 9.80
N LEU A 473 11.11 57.37 9.27
CA LEU A 473 10.71 56.52 8.14
C LEU A 473 11.50 56.84 6.88
N GLN A 474 11.70 58.12 6.56
CA GLN A 474 12.48 58.53 5.39
C GLN A 474 13.95 58.06 5.49
N ALA A 475 14.57 58.23 6.65
CA ALA A 475 15.93 57.75 6.92
C ALA A 475 16.00 56.22 6.76
N ALA A 476 15.03 55.50 7.30
CA ALA A 476 14.98 54.04 7.19
C ALA A 476 14.77 53.55 5.75
N VAL A 477 13.91 54.21 4.97
CA VAL A 477 13.70 53.89 3.54
C VAL A 477 14.99 54.08 2.76
N ASN A 478 15.72 55.18 2.98
CA ASN A 478 17.01 55.41 2.32
C ASN A 478 18.05 54.36 2.71
N LEU A 479 18.13 53.99 3.99
CA LEU A 479 19.04 52.95 4.46
C LEU A 479 18.68 51.56 3.93
N ALA A 480 17.39 51.23 3.80
CA ALA A 480 16.96 49.93 3.29
C ALA A 480 17.18 49.76 1.78
N LEU A 481 17.34 50.87 1.04
CA LEU A 481 17.75 50.83 -0.37
C LEU A 481 19.24 50.48 -0.53
N ASP A 482 20.07 50.80 0.48
CA ASP A 482 21.52 50.55 0.49
C ASP A 482 21.86 49.21 1.19
N ASP A 483 21.25 48.95 2.35
CA ASP A 483 21.44 47.73 3.14
C ASP A 483 20.31 46.71 2.88
N GLN A 484 20.59 45.68 2.08
CA GLN A 484 19.65 44.59 1.77
C GLN A 484 19.25 43.75 3.01
N THR A 485 19.96 43.86 4.13
CA THR A 485 19.66 43.12 5.36
C THR A 485 18.60 43.82 6.22
N LEU A 486 18.42 45.13 6.06
CA LEU A 486 17.40 45.91 6.74
C LEU A 486 16.05 45.75 6.03
N LYS A 487 15.06 45.17 6.71
CA LYS A 487 13.69 45.06 6.19
C LYS A 487 12.73 45.94 6.98
N LEU A 488 11.89 46.69 6.28
CA LEU A 488 10.94 47.61 6.88
C LEU A 488 9.54 46.98 6.94
N ILE A 489 8.85 47.19 8.05
CA ILE A 489 7.51 46.68 8.34
C ILE A 489 6.63 47.88 8.69
N LEU A 490 5.57 48.10 7.92
CA LEU A 490 4.62 49.17 8.16
C LEU A 490 3.41 48.63 8.93
N ILE A 491 2.96 49.35 9.94
CA ILE A 491 1.75 49.01 10.68
C ILE A 491 0.71 50.08 10.42
N LYS A 492 -0.39 49.70 9.75
CA LYS A 492 -1.52 50.61 9.57
C LYS A 492 -2.34 50.62 10.86
N PHE A 493 -2.07 51.61 11.71
CA PHE A 493 -2.74 51.77 13.00
C PHE A 493 -4.11 52.45 12.86
N CYS A 494 -4.13 53.57 12.11
CA CYS A 494 -5.34 54.29 11.71
C CYS A 494 -5.33 54.53 10.20
N SER A 495 -6.51 54.70 9.59
CA SER A 495 -6.59 55.19 8.22
C SER A 495 -6.17 56.66 8.17
N PHE A 496 -5.33 57.00 7.21
CA PHE A 496 -4.91 58.37 6.92
C PHE A 496 -4.91 58.58 5.40
N GLN A 497 -5.03 59.83 4.97
CA GLN A 497 -4.84 60.22 3.58
C GLN A 497 -3.36 60.54 3.36
N GLU A 498 -2.77 60.01 2.28
CA GLU A 498 -1.37 60.23 1.93
C GLU A 498 -1.11 61.72 1.68
N PRO A 499 -0.28 62.41 2.51
CA PRO A 499 -0.05 63.84 2.34
C PRO A 499 0.74 64.16 1.07
N GLU A 500 0.39 65.25 0.40
CA GLU A 500 1.10 65.67 -0.81
C GLU A 500 2.56 66.06 -0.52
N SER A 501 2.84 66.58 0.67
CA SER A 501 4.17 66.97 1.17
C SER A 501 5.13 65.79 1.41
N LEU A 502 4.64 64.54 1.35
CA LEU A 502 5.46 63.36 1.64
C LEU A 502 6.51 63.13 0.53
N PRO A 503 7.78 62.85 0.88
CA PRO A 503 8.82 62.59 -0.12
C PRO A 503 8.46 61.42 -1.04
N HIS A 504 8.78 61.53 -2.34
CA HIS A 504 8.40 60.54 -3.36
C HIS A 504 8.87 59.11 -3.02
N LEU A 505 10.06 58.96 -2.42
CA LEU A 505 10.58 57.67 -1.98
C LEU A 505 9.71 57.02 -0.89
N VAL A 506 9.24 57.82 0.07
CA VAL A 506 8.37 57.35 1.15
C VAL A 506 6.99 56.98 0.60
N LYS A 507 6.43 57.80 -0.30
CA LYS A 507 5.18 57.48 -1.02
C LYS A 507 5.24 56.12 -1.72
N LYS A 508 6.34 55.86 -2.45
CA LYS A 508 6.58 54.57 -3.10
C LYS A 508 6.73 53.44 -2.06
N ALA A 509 7.45 53.69 -0.98
CA ALA A 509 7.66 52.72 0.09
C ALA A 509 6.33 52.29 0.76
N LEU A 510 5.42 53.24 1.02
CA LEU A 510 4.09 52.95 1.59
C LEU A 510 3.25 51.97 0.72
N ARG A 511 3.48 51.93 -0.59
CA ARG A 511 2.75 51.05 -1.52
C ARG A 511 3.37 49.67 -1.68
N VAL A 512 4.69 49.55 -1.48
CA VAL A 512 5.46 48.33 -1.79
C VAL A 512 5.83 47.54 -0.52
N LEU A 513 6.08 48.23 0.60
CA LEU A 513 6.52 47.58 1.82
C LEU A 513 5.42 46.74 2.47
N PRO A 514 5.79 45.66 3.18
CA PRO A 514 4.83 44.81 3.87
C PRO A 514 4.08 45.63 4.92
N THR A 515 2.76 45.70 4.78
CA THR A 515 1.87 46.44 5.68
C THR A 515 1.00 45.47 6.47
N VAL A 516 1.03 45.61 7.80
CA VAL A 516 0.21 44.84 8.74
C VAL A 516 -0.87 45.76 9.33
N THR A 517 -2.14 45.38 9.19
CA THR A 517 -3.26 46.22 9.66
C THR A 517 -3.61 45.92 11.11
N TRP A 518 -3.64 46.95 11.95
CA TRP A 518 -4.16 46.88 13.31
C TRP A 518 -5.70 46.87 13.29
N ARG A 519 -6.34 45.90 13.94
CA ARG A 519 -7.81 45.73 13.98
C ARG A 519 -8.38 45.93 15.38
N GLY A 520 -7.86 46.93 16.10
CA GLY A 520 -8.30 47.28 17.45
C GLY A 520 -8.21 46.10 18.42
N LEU A 521 -9.28 45.87 19.20
CA LEU A 521 -9.36 44.81 20.21
C LEU A 521 -9.08 43.39 19.66
N LYS A 522 -9.35 43.12 18.37
CA LYS A 522 -9.05 41.81 17.76
C LYS A 522 -7.56 41.54 17.60
N SER A 523 -6.73 42.60 17.62
CA SER A 523 -5.28 42.49 17.50
C SER A 523 -4.57 42.40 18.85
N VAL A 524 -5.22 42.79 19.95
CA VAL A 524 -4.64 42.84 21.30
C VAL A 524 -4.13 41.47 21.77
N PRO A 525 -4.90 40.36 21.68
CA PRO A 525 -4.43 39.07 22.19
C PRO A 525 -3.14 38.61 21.50
N PRO A 526 -2.11 38.14 22.23
CA PRO A 526 -0.81 37.73 21.65
C PRO A 526 -0.88 36.62 20.59
N ASN A 527 -1.96 35.84 20.58
CA ASN A 527 -2.21 34.78 19.59
C ASN A 527 -3.06 35.31 18.40
N SER A 528 -3.19 36.63 18.21
CA SER A 528 -3.96 37.21 17.11
C SER A 528 -3.29 37.00 15.74
N ARG A 529 -4.07 37.12 14.66
CA ARG A 529 -3.55 37.08 13.28
C ARG A 529 -2.54 38.21 13.04
N PHE A 530 -2.71 39.35 13.72
CA PHE A 530 -1.79 40.48 13.68
C PHE A 530 -0.39 40.07 14.14
N TRP A 531 -0.27 39.45 15.33
CA TRP A 531 1.03 39.01 15.85
C TRP A 531 1.64 37.86 15.05
N THR A 532 0.81 36.97 14.50
CA THR A 532 1.27 35.91 13.60
C THR A 532 1.92 36.49 12.33
N GLN A 533 1.30 37.53 11.76
CA GLN A 533 1.84 38.25 10.60
C GLN A 533 3.07 39.09 10.97
N MET A 534 3.09 39.75 12.13
CA MET A 534 4.29 40.44 12.63
C MET A 534 5.47 39.47 12.75
N ARG A 535 5.27 38.30 13.36
CA ARG A 535 6.30 37.28 13.52
C ARG A 535 6.83 36.75 12.19
N TYR A 536 5.97 36.64 11.16
CA TYR A 536 6.40 36.25 9.82
C TYR A 536 7.44 37.21 9.20
N HIS A 537 7.32 38.51 9.49
CA HIS A 537 8.23 39.55 9.00
C HIS A 537 9.46 39.81 9.90
N MET A 538 9.43 39.35 11.16
CA MET A 538 10.56 39.40 12.10
C MET A 538 11.74 38.50 11.65
N PRO A 539 12.98 38.75 12.12
CA PRO A 539 14.11 37.87 11.84
C PRO A 539 13.91 36.49 12.46
N VAL A 540 14.50 35.46 11.86
CA VAL A 540 14.43 34.10 12.40
C VAL A 540 15.35 34.03 13.61
N LYS A 541 14.78 33.77 14.80
CA LYS A 541 15.49 33.66 16.07
C LYS A 541 15.13 32.37 16.78
N ASN A 542 16.13 31.62 17.23
CA ASN A 542 15.95 30.40 18.00
C ASN A 542 15.82 30.76 19.49
N SER A 543 14.59 30.86 19.98
CA SER A 543 14.35 31.00 21.42
C SER A 543 14.73 29.70 22.14
N LYS A 544 15.54 29.81 23.21
CA LYS A 544 15.89 28.69 24.11
C LYS A 544 14.72 28.21 25.00
N GLY A 545 13.48 28.48 24.62
CA GLY A 545 12.28 28.15 25.41
C GLY A 545 10.99 28.10 24.58
N PHE A 546 11.00 27.41 23.43
CA PHE A 546 9.82 27.29 22.58
C PHE A 546 8.73 26.41 23.24
N ARG A 547 7.74 27.03 23.90
CA ARG A 547 6.52 26.34 24.34
C ARG A 547 5.57 26.16 23.15
N TRP A 548 5.24 24.92 22.81
CA TRP A 548 4.41 24.53 21.67
C TRP A 548 2.96 25.09 21.71
N ASN A 549 2.48 25.54 22.87
CA ASN A 549 1.11 26.02 23.13
C ASN A 549 0.77 27.40 22.49
N HIS A 550 1.55 27.90 21.54
CA HIS A 550 1.41 29.25 20.98
C HIS A 550 1.05 29.29 19.49
N LEU A 551 0.93 28.13 18.83
CA LEU A 551 0.39 28.00 17.47
C LEU A 551 -1.12 27.75 17.54
N ARG A 552 -1.92 28.35 16.66
CA ARG A 552 -3.39 28.14 16.66
C ARG A 552 -3.78 26.77 16.13
N ILE A 553 -2.86 26.06 15.47
CA ILE A 553 -3.09 24.73 14.87
C ILE A 553 -3.33 23.62 15.91
N MET A 554 -2.98 23.80 17.18
CA MET A 554 -3.30 22.81 18.21
C MET A 554 -4.45 23.28 19.11
N PRO A 555 -5.67 22.72 18.95
CA PRO A 555 -6.54 22.54 20.11
C PRO A 555 -5.87 21.52 21.05
N ASP A 556 -6.16 21.59 22.35
CA ASP A 556 -5.56 20.87 23.49
C ASP A 556 -5.61 19.31 23.45
N PHE A 557 -5.52 18.65 22.29
CA PHE A 557 -5.67 17.20 22.15
C PHE A 557 -4.38 16.41 22.42
N PHE A 558 -3.21 17.05 22.40
CA PHE A 558 -1.91 16.41 22.70
C PHE A 558 -1.37 16.78 24.09
N SER A 559 -2.26 17.00 25.06
CA SER A 559 -1.92 17.11 26.48
C SER A 559 -2.08 15.75 27.17
N LEU A 560 -1.41 14.71 26.68
CA LEU A 560 -1.15 13.51 27.48
C LEU A 560 0.35 13.24 27.49
N GLU A 561 0.91 13.57 28.66
CA GLU A 561 1.85 12.72 29.38
C GLU A 561 3.25 12.55 28.77
N MET A 562 4.10 13.56 29.02
CA MET A 562 5.50 13.32 29.38
C MET A 562 5.92 14.34 30.45
N THR A 563 5.77 13.94 31.70
CA THR A 563 6.57 14.45 32.83
C THR A 563 7.68 13.43 33.14
N PRO A 564 8.82 13.88 33.67
CA PRO A 564 10.14 13.27 33.47
C PRO A 564 10.34 11.87 34.07
#